data_AF-A0A7J4KEW3-F1
#
_entry.id   AF-A0A7J4KEW3-F1
#
_cell.length_a   1.000
_cell.length_b   1.000
_cell.length_c   1.000
_cell.angle_alpha   90.00
_cell.angle_beta   90.00
_cell.angle_gamma   90.00
#
_symmetry.space_group_name_H-M   'P 1'
#
loop_
_entity.id
_entity.type
_entity.pdbx_description
1 polymer ?
#
loop_
_entity_poly.entity_id
_entity_poly.type
_entity_poly.pdbx_seq_one_letter_code
_entity_poly.pdbx_strand_id
1 'polypeptide(L)'
;MKQHSPVLVLLVLCLLFGTPGSALYDFSGIPLEIVAQGEIDGHLQTFGTYGVQDPPATLVFEVAGEVQWARTYVGVWGGTPRYTGWTDLTVNDRALPRITLYGSDDRSGNVYVSGYGVYWVAYDTTALLESGSNRITADTSRFEPDNKLDGRIYCLVTLVAERDATGLTTRYFVAEGNENLHGEGWSGTIETTNDACSVTLPVGEIPGVRAANLTVLTLASTRGEPSYVLFNSHDLGPDVDYPGYPPGVRDIADETSFNAGLYAPVPSRYVDIEVFDVLALLREGENTVTFQRGRDLSGDGMISASANPPEGEHYLHPVLAMLTLERERASVSGPDLALSGIAVQDAHAGEEGAIIITIRNLGAFSPLPAELRVRIDGDLLATRQVTLDRSGLQQAAIPWSPGEGSFAIQAEVDIPGDSDPSNNRHQTMVTVGGLPDLAVSLEPPVRRGDAVQQGDPFLQVLTLAGAIAISLLFLVRRPPQGGRRMLGLLLSALVILALLPPPLALVPPVAGQDTSALFLLPVTVSNLGGSDAPAFAVSMYLDGERVITKEYLDGMQAGRTDRSEIPLYTSPGSHHLRVVIDENGLVRDADRSNNSAEATYVFT
;
A
#
# COMPACT_ATOMS: atom_id res chain seq x y z
N MET A 1 -22.62 -49.29 -15.10
CA MET A 1 -23.01 -48.98 -13.71
C MET A 1 -21.79 -48.95 -12.81
N LYS A 2 -21.19 -47.77 -12.63
CA LYS A 2 -20.52 -47.36 -11.38
C LYS A 2 -20.67 -45.85 -11.30
N GLN A 3 -21.64 -45.41 -10.51
CA GLN A 3 -21.78 -44.00 -10.12
C GLN A 3 -20.58 -43.69 -9.22
N HIS A 4 -19.65 -42.88 -9.72
CA HIS A 4 -18.66 -42.25 -8.86
C HIS A 4 -19.31 -40.99 -8.29
N SER A 5 -19.37 -40.93 -6.96
CA SER A 5 -20.03 -39.89 -6.17
C SER A 5 -19.57 -38.47 -6.53
N PRO A 6 -20.48 -37.53 -6.87
CA PRO A 6 -20.17 -36.10 -6.92
C PRO A 6 -19.94 -35.49 -5.52
N VAL A 7 -20.13 -36.27 -4.46
CA VAL A 7 -20.05 -35.82 -3.06
C VAL A 7 -18.60 -35.60 -2.58
N LEU A 8 -17.60 -36.23 -3.21
CA LEU A 8 -16.20 -36.06 -2.80
C LEU A 8 -15.55 -34.79 -3.39
N VAL A 9 -16.02 -34.32 -4.55
CA VAL A 9 -15.51 -33.09 -5.21
C VAL A 9 -16.10 -31.84 -4.56
N LEU A 10 -17.34 -31.91 -4.06
CA LEU A 10 -17.98 -30.80 -3.34
C LEU A 10 -17.30 -30.51 -1.98
N LEU A 11 -16.63 -31.50 -1.39
CA LEU A 11 -15.98 -31.38 -0.09
C LEU A 11 -14.55 -30.78 -0.17
N VAL A 12 -13.95 -30.76 -1.36
CA VAL A 12 -12.64 -30.11 -1.59
C VAL A 12 -12.81 -28.61 -1.93
N LEU A 13 -13.94 -28.22 -2.53
CA LEU A 13 -14.24 -26.82 -2.86
C LEU A 13 -14.69 -25.96 -1.67
N CYS A 14 -15.12 -26.56 -0.55
CA CYS A 14 -15.43 -25.82 0.68
C CYS A 14 -14.19 -25.53 1.55
N LEU A 15 -13.00 -25.96 1.16
CA LEU A 15 -11.74 -25.68 1.85
C LEU A 15 -10.90 -24.58 1.17
N LEU A 16 -11.41 -23.96 0.11
CA LEU A 16 -10.82 -22.79 -0.56
C LEU A 16 -11.53 -21.49 -0.14
N PHE A 17 -11.87 -21.36 1.14
CA PHE A 17 -12.05 -20.03 1.73
C PHE A 17 -10.64 -19.47 1.96
N GLY A 18 -10.05 -18.96 0.89
CA GLY A 18 -8.84 -18.16 0.99
C GLY A 18 -9.14 -16.98 1.90
N THR A 19 -8.47 -16.93 3.05
CA THR A 19 -8.17 -15.65 3.68
C THR A 19 -7.46 -14.78 2.64
N PRO A 20 -7.73 -13.46 2.56
CA PRO A 20 -6.90 -12.58 1.74
C PRO A 20 -5.45 -12.74 2.18
N GLY A 21 -4.55 -12.93 1.20
CA GLY A 21 -3.11 -13.04 1.39
C GLY A 21 -2.68 -14.20 2.31
N SER A 22 -2.05 -15.25 1.77
CA SER A 22 -1.08 -15.93 2.62
C SER A 22 -0.04 -14.87 3.03
N ALA A 23 0.13 -14.62 4.33
CA ALA A 23 1.22 -13.81 4.84
C ALA A 23 2.53 -14.57 4.53
N LEU A 24 3.05 -14.34 3.33
CA LEU A 24 4.35 -14.85 2.91
C LEU A 24 5.38 -13.90 3.46
N TYR A 25 6.37 -14.44 4.17
CA TYR A 25 7.52 -13.63 4.56
C TYR A 25 8.11 -12.90 3.35
N ASP A 26 8.26 -11.59 3.49
CA ASP A 26 9.11 -10.73 2.67
C ASP A 26 9.98 -9.92 3.64
N PHE A 27 11.26 -9.78 3.30
CA PHE A 27 12.14 -8.92 4.07
C PHE A 27 11.64 -7.47 4.08
N SER A 28 11.13 -6.96 2.95
CA SER A 28 10.63 -5.59 2.83
C SER A 28 9.30 -5.36 3.52
N GLY A 29 8.56 -6.43 3.84
CA GLY A 29 7.30 -6.31 4.57
C GLY A 29 6.09 -6.90 3.87
N ILE A 30 5.00 -6.97 4.62
CA ILE A 30 3.68 -7.36 4.13
C ILE A 30 2.80 -6.11 4.14
N PRO A 31 2.23 -5.70 2.99
CA PRO A 31 1.42 -4.48 2.90
C PRO A 31 0.25 -4.45 3.88
N LEU A 32 -0.14 -3.24 4.28
CA LEU A 32 -1.35 -3.03 5.06
C LEU A 32 -2.58 -3.20 4.17
N GLU A 33 -3.43 -4.15 4.53
CA GLU A 33 -4.70 -4.41 3.85
C GLU A 33 -5.87 -4.26 4.82
N ILE A 34 -7.02 -3.79 4.31
CA ILE A 34 -8.23 -3.71 5.12
C ILE A 34 -8.68 -5.13 5.47
N VAL A 35 -8.72 -5.44 6.77
CA VAL A 35 -9.14 -6.73 7.32
C VAL A 35 -10.47 -6.67 8.06
N ALA A 36 -10.94 -5.48 8.41
CA ALA A 36 -12.27 -5.28 8.96
C ALA A 36 -12.81 -3.89 8.65
N GLN A 37 -14.13 -3.80 8.48
CA GLN A 37 -14.85 -2.56 8.23
C GLN A 37 -16.34 -2.73 8.50
N GLY A 38 -17.04 -1.61 8.70
CA GLY A 38 -18.49 -1.59 8.85
C GLY A 38 -18.95 -0.47 9.76
N GLU A 39 -20.17 -0.61 10.29
CA GLU A 39 -20.77 0.31 11.24
C GLU A 39 -21.27 -0.38 12.51
N ILE A 40 -21.10 0.32 13.63
CA ILE A 40 -21.62 -0.09 14.93
C ILE A 40 -22.31 1.06 15.65
N ASP A 41 -23.44 0.74 16.28
CA ASP A 41 -24.15 1.63 17.19
C ASP A 41 -23.43 1.69 18.55
N GLY A 42 -22.27 2.35 18.58
CA GLY A 42 -21.39 2.48 19.73
C GLY A 42 -19.99 2.92 19.30
N HIS A 43 -18.97 2.32 19.89
CA HIS A 43 -17.57 2.71 19.66
C HIS A 43 -16.71 1.53 19.20
N LEU A 44 -15.64 1.86 18.48
CA LEU A 44 -14.49 0.98 18.27
C LEU A 44 -13.37 1.46 19.19
N GLN A 45 -13.04 0.66 20.20
CA GLN A 45 -12.03 0.99 21.21
C GLN A 45 -10.74 0.21 21.00
N THR A 46 -9.62 0.81 21.43
CA THR A 46 -8.29 0.19 21.41
C THR A 46 -7.76 0.10 22.82
N PHE A 47 -7.32 -1.10 23.21
CA PHE A 47 -6.67 -1.38 24.49
C PHE A 47 -5.30 -2.01 24.24
N GLY A 48 -4.32 -1.75 25.10
CA GLY A 48 -3.04 -2.43 24.94
C GLY A 48 -2.03 -2.22 26.05
N THR A 49 -1.00 -3.05 26.00
CA THR A 49 0.26 -2.84 26.71
C THR A 49 1.34 -2.56 25.68
N TYR A 50 2.11 -1.50 25.89
CA TYR A 50 3.07 -0.99 24.92
C TYR A 50 4.48 -1.02 25.49
N GLY A 51 5.43 -1.47 24.68
CA GLY A 51 6.84 -1.56 25.02
C GLY A 51 7.34 -2.98 25.21
N VAL A 52 8.54 -3.21 24.67
CA VAL A 52 9.19 -4.52 24.66
C VAL A 52 9.39 -5.05 26.08
N GLN A 53 8.84 -6.24 26.35
CA GLN A 53 8.94 -6.93 27.64
C GLN A 53 9.11 -8.45 27.46
N ASP A 54 9.61 -9.11 28.50
CA ASP A 54 9.63 -10.57 28.56
C ASP A 54 8.18 -11.12 28.70
N PRO A 55 7.86 -12.27 28.07
CA PRO A 55 6.57 -12.92 28.30
C PRO A 55 6.46 -13.47 29.74
N PRO A 56 5.25 -13.60 30.30
CA PRO A 56 3.97 -13.29 29.67
C PRO A 56 3.61 -11.80 29.73
N ALA A 57 3.03 -11.27 28.66
CA ALA A 57 2.40 -9.95 28.63
C ALA A 57 0.93 -10.08 29.05
N THR A 58 0.45 -9.24 29.98
CA THR A 58 -0.94 -9.25 30.46
C THR A 58 -1.62 -7.91 30.24
N LEU A 59 -2.78 -7.93 29.56
CA LEU A 59 -3.66 -6.80 29.35
C LEU A 59 -4.96 -7.01 30.16
N VAL A 60 -5.38 -6.00 30.91
CA VAL A 60 -6.66 -5.97 31.64
C VAL A 60 -7.40 -4.68 31.27
N PHE A 61 -8.66 -4.78 30.89
CA PHE A 61 -9.47 -3.66 30.45
C PHE A 61 -10.96 -3.94 30.66
N GLU A 62 -11.78 -2.88 30.55
CA GLU A 62 -13.23 -2.94 30.69
C GLU A 62 -13.89 -2.62 29.35
N VAL A 63 -14.89 -3.41 28.97
CA VAL A 63 -15.75 -3.17 27.80
C VAL A 63 -17.12 -2.72 28.33
N ALA A 64 -17.56 -1.51 27.97
CA ALA A 64 -18.80 -0.95 28.51
C ALA A 64 -20.05 -1.57 27.86
N GLY A 65 -19.94 -1.93 26.58
CA GLY A 65 -21.05 -2.40 25.75
C GLY A 65 -21.04 -3.90 25.47
N GLU A 66 -21.91 -4.30 24.56
CA GLU A 66 -21.94 -5.65 24.00
C GLU A 66 -20.87 -5.78 22.91
N VAL A 67 -19.93 -6.73 23.05
CA VAL A 67 -18.90 -7.02 22.04
C VAL A 67 -19.55 -7.51 20.75
N GLN A 68 -19.35 -6.78 19.66
CA GLN A 68 -19.81 -7.18 18.32
C GLN A 68 -18.70 -7.74 17.45
N TRP A 69 -17.47 -7.28 17.65
CA TRP A 69 -16.28 -7.77 16.97
C TRP A 69 -15.07 -7.44 17.82
N ALA A 70 -14.09 -8.34 17.88
CA ALA A 70 -12.83 -8.06 18.52
C ALA A 70 -11.67 -8.78 17.84
N ARG A 71 -10.53 -8.09 17.79
CA ARG A 71 -9.30 -8.62 17.22
C ARG A 71 -8.14 -8.26 18.14
N THR A 72 -7.35 -9.26 18.51
CA THR A 72 -6.19 -9.10 19.37
C THR A 72 -4.92 -9.38 18.59
N TYR A 73 -3.92 -8.56 18.83
CA TYR A 73 -2.62 -8.63 18.20
C TYR A 73 -1.51 -8.84 19.23
N VAL A 74 -0.54 -9.66 18.86
CA VAL A 74 0.70 -9.85 19.63
C VAL A 74 1.88 -9.51 18.73
N GLY A 75 2.64 -8.47 19.09
CA GLY A 75 3.92 -8.17 18.46
C GLY A 75 5.03 -8.98 19.13
N VAL A 76 5.74 -9.83 18.41
CA VAL A 76 6.84 -10.67 18.96
C VAL A 76 8.14 -10.37 18.24
N TRP A 77 9.20 -10.13 19.00
CA TRP A 77 10.54 -9.99 18.44
C TRP A 77 11.17 -11.36 18.22
N GLY A 78 11.45 -11.73 16.98
CA GLY A 78 12.09 -12.98 16.61
C GLY A 78 13.61 -12.98 16.69
N GLY A 79 14.24 -11.82 16.45
CA GLY A 79 15.69 -11.60 16.53
C GLY A 79 16.44 -11.87 15.23
N THR A 80 16.00 -12.84 14.43
CA THR A 80 16.52 -13.06 13.06
C THR A 80 15.39 -13.53 12.14
N PRO A 81 15.54 -13.41 10.81
CA PRO A 81 14.57 -13.93 9.86
C PRO A 81 14.29 -15.43 10.01
N ARG A 82 15.25 -16.22 10.53
CA ARG A 82 15.18 -17.70 10.54
C ARG A 82 14.73 -18.29 11.87
N TYR A 83 14.61 -17.50 12.92
CA TYR A 83 14.30 -18.04 14.23
C TYR A 83 12.81 -18.37 14.35
N THR A 84 12.57 -19.61 14.77
CA THR A 84 11.25 -20.20 14.95
C THR A 84 10.93 -20.35 16.42
N GLY A 85 9.65 -20.43 16.73
CA GLY A 85 9.15 -20.57 18.10
C GLY A 85 7.64 -20.70 18.11
N TRP A 86 7.01 -20.22 19.17
CA TRP A 86 5.55 -20.17 19.24
C TRP A 86 5.08 -18.98 20.08
N THR A 87 3.81 -18.61 19.89
CA THR A 87 3.08 -17.72 20.78
C THR A 87 1.72 -18.33 21.15
N ASP A 88 1.33 -18.14 22.40
CA ASP A 88 0.04 -18.56 22.95
C ASP A 88 -0.75 -17.33 23.40
N LEU A 89 -2.07 -17.37 23.26
CA LEU A 89 -2.98 -16.35 23.78
C LEU A 89 -4.04 -16.99 24.67
N THR A 90 -4.22 -16.44 25.87
CA THR A 90 -5.30 -16.80 26.80
C THR A 90 -6.20 -15.59 27.01
N VAL A 91 -7.51 -15.76 26.81
CA VAL A 91 -8.53 -14.71 26.99
C VAL A 91 -9.54 -15.20 28.01
N ASN A 92 -9.73 -14.46 29.11
CA ASN A 92 -10.69 -14.81 30.16
C ASN A 92 -10.58 -16.28 30.60
N ASP A 93 -9.35 -16.70 30.92
CA ASP A 93 -8.96 -18.06 31.32
C ASP A 93 -9.19 -19.17 30.26
N ARG A 94 -9.48 -18.80 29.01
CA ARG A 94 -9.61 -19.71 27.88
C ARG A 94 -8.41 -19.56 26.94
N ALA A 95 -7.61 -20.61 26.86
CA ALA A 95 -6.47 -20.67 25.94
C ALA A 95 -6.96 -20.90 24.50
N LEU A 96 -6.46 -20.09 23.57
CA LEU A 96 -6.56 -20.33 22.13
C LEU A 96 -5.52 -21.37 21.69
N PRO A 97 -5.69 -22.00 20.51
CA PRO A 97 -4.67 -22.86 19.94
C PRO A 97 -3.34 -22.12 19.78
N ARG A 98 -2.26 -22.79 20.16
CA ARG A 98 -0.88 -22.33 19.96
C ARG A 98 -0.62 -22.04 18.49
N ILE A 99 0.01 -20.90 18.22
CA ILE A 99 0.51 -20.55 16.88
C ILE A 99 2.02 -20.79 16.85
N THR A 100 2.45 -21.67 15.94
CA THR A 100 3.87 -21.84 15.63
C THR A 100 4.34 -20.69 14.75
N LEU A 101 5.50 -20.12 15.07
CA LEU A 101 6.16 -19.07 14.31
C LEU A 101 7.31 -19.70 13.51
N TYR A 102 7.24 -19.63 12.19
CA TYR A 102 8.15 -20.35 11.29
C TYR A 102 9.27 -19.49 10.67
N GLY A 103 9.42 -18.23 11.11
CA GLY A 103 10.42 -17.31 10.54
C GLY A 103 10.14 -17.03 9.07
N SER A 104 11.18 -17.03 8.25
CA SER A 104 11.10 -16.81 6.81
C SER A 104 10.29 -17.89 6.06
N ASP A 105 10.03 -19.02 6.71
CA ASP A 105 9.21 -20.10 6.18
C ASP A 105 7.74 -20.00 6.60
N ASP A 106 7.33 -18.93 7.30
CA ASP A 106 5.93 -18.75 7.70
C ASP A 106 5.03 -18.44 6.51
N ARG A 107 3.87 -19.09 6.49
CA ARG A 107 2.86 -19.03 5.44
C ARG A 107 1.45 -18.90 6.05
N SER A 108 1.36 -18.69 7.36
CA SER A 108 0.10 -18.68 8.10
C SER A 108 -0.63 -17.36 7.86
N GLY A 109 -1.88 -17.41 7.40
CA GLY A 109 -2.63 -16.20 7.00
C GLY A 109 -2.85 -15.15 8.10
N ASN A 110 -2.62 -15.48 9.38
CA ASN A 110 -2.75 -14.56 10.52
C ASN A 110 -1.42 -14.24 11.21
N VAL A 111 -0.29 -14.59 10.59
CA VAL A 111 1.07 -14.32 11.09
C VAL A 111 1.80 -13.46 10.06
N TYR A 112 1.91 -12.18 10.33
CA TYR A 112 2.64 -11.24 9.49
C TYR A 112 4.08 -11.17 9.99
N VAL A 113 5.04 -11.74 9.26
CA VAL A 113 6.46 -11.74 9.62
C VAL A 113 7.30 -11.10 8.53
N SER A 114 8.15 -10.15 8.92
CA SER A 114 9.06 -9.44 8.02
C SER A 114 10.36 -9.02 8.71
N GLY A 115 11.29 -8.44 7.96
CA GLY A 115 12.57 -7.96 8.46
C GLY A 115 13.34 -9.03 9.26
N TYR A 116 13.87 -8.65 10.42
CA TYR A 116 14.63 -9.57 11.30
C TYR A 116 13.76 -10.43 12.20
N GLY A 117 12.68 -10.97 11.63
CA GLY A 117 11.70 -11.78 12.35
C GLY A 117 10.84 -10.95 13.29
N VAL A 118 10.40 -9.77 12.87
CA VAL A 118 9.37 -9.02 13.59
C VAL A 118 8.03 -9.68 13.25
N TYR A 119 7.37 -10.26 14.23
CA TYR A 119 6.07 -10.91 14.06
C TYR A 119 4.96 -10.00 14.55
N TRP A 120 3.90 -9.90 13.74
CA TRP A 120 2.61 -9.35 14.12
C TRP A 120 1.57 -10.45 13.96
N VAL A 121 1.02 -10.94 15.07
CA VAL A 121 0.16 -12.13 15.08
C VAL A 121 -1.25 -11.73 15.46
N ALA A 122 -2.20 -12.00 14.58
CA ALA A 122 -3.60 -11.63 14.76
C ALA A 122 -4.46 -12.81 15.24
N TYR A 123 -5.35 -12.53 16.19
CA TYR A 123 -6.29 -13.47 16.79
C TYR A 123 -7.72 -12.91 16.72
N ASP A 124 -8.67 -13.72 16.29
CA ASP A 124 -10.09 -13.43 16.51
C ASP A 124 -10.45 -13.76 17.96
N THR A 125 -10.77 -12.73 18.73
CA THR A 125 -11.12 -12.82 20.15
C THR A 125 -12.59 -12.46 20.41
N THR A 126 -13.38 -12.26 19.35
CA THR A 126 -14.77 -11.80 19.42
C THR A 126 -15.63 -12.63 20.37
N ALA A 127 -15.54 -13.96 20.29
CA ALA A 127 -16.37 -14.87 21.09
C ALA A 127 -15.85 -15.11 22.52
N LEU A 128 -14.69 -14.54 22.87
CA LEU A 128 -14.03 -14.76 24.16
C LEU A 128 -14.10 -13.53 25.07
N LEU A 129 -14.26 -12.34 24.50
CA LEU A 129 -14.49 -11.11 25.25
C LEU A 129 -15.96 -10.98 25.67
N GLU A 130 -16.17 -10.30 26.78
CA GLU A 130 -17.49 -10.02 27.34
C GLU A 130 -17.64 -8.56 27.76
N SER A 131 -18.87 -8.12 28.00
CA SER A 131 -19.12 -6.82 28.65
C SER A 131 -18.59 -6.86 30.09
N GLY A 132 -17.93 -5.79 30.52
CA GLY A 132 -17.22 -5.68 31.78
C GLY A 132 -15.74 -6.06 31.67
N SER A 133 -15.22 -6.71 32.71
CA SER A 133 -13.79 -6.92 32.88
C SER A 133 -13.27 -8.04 31.99
N ASN A 134 -12.20 -7.76 31.25
CA ASN A 134 -11.54 -8.73 30.41
C ASN A 134 -10.06 -8.81 30.75
N ARG A 135 -9.50 -10.02 30.66
CA ARG A 135 -8.08 -10.28 30.84
C ARG A 135 -7.53 -11.10 29.68
N ILE A 136 -6.46 -10.60 29.06
CA ILE A 136 -5.73 -11.28 28.01
C ILE A 136 -4.28 -11.49 28.45
N THR A 137 -3.73 -12.67 28.19
CA THR A 137 -2.34 -12.99 28.48
C THR A 137 -1.71 -13.63 27.25
N ALA A 138 -0.61 -13.06 26.78
CA ALA A 138 0.20 -13.58 25.68
C ALA A 138 1.52 -14.15 26.22
N ASP A 139 1.92 -15.31 25.73
CA ASP A 139 3.16 -16.00 26.09
C ASP A 139 3.93 -16.41 24.83
N THR A 140 5.22 -16.72 24.97
CA THR A 140 6.08 -17.18 23.88
C THR A 140 7.06 -18.26 24.33
N SER A 141 7.74 -18.88 23.36
CA SER A 141 8.77 -19.88 23.61
C SER A 141 10.06 -19.36 24.27
N ARG A 142 10.19 -18.05 24.58
CA ARG A 142 11.46 -17.40 25.00
C ARG A 142 12.28 -18.19 26.02
N PHE A 143 11.63 -18.73 27.04
CA PHE A 143 12.29 -19.41 28.17
C PHE A 143 12.39 -20.94 28.04
N GLU A 144 12.04 -21.51 26.89
CA GLU A 144 12.20 -22.94 26.66
C GLU A 144 13.68 -23.30 26.40
N PRO A 145 14.20 -24.44 26.92
CA PRO A 145 15.63 -24.78 26.85
C PRO A 145 16.26 -24.82 25.45
N ASP A 146 15.48 -25.15 24.42
CA ASP A 146 15.94 -25.26 23.02
C ASP A 146 15.45 -24.11 22.13
N ASN A 147 14.88 -23.07 22.73
CA ASN A 147 14.33 -21.94 21.99
C ASN A 147 15.42 -21.05 21.40
N LYS A 148 15.23 -20.67 20.13
CA LYS A 148 16.10 -19.73 19.41
C LYS A 148 15.45 -18.37 19.19
N LEU A 149 14.13 -18.28 19.29
CA LEU A 149 13.38 -17.03 19.18
C LEU A 149 13.84 -16.06 20.28
N ASP A 150 14.05 -14.78 19.97
CA ASP A 150 14.19 -13.79 21.06
C ASP A 150 12.94 -13.84 21.93
N GLY A 151 11.75 -13.75 21.33
CA GLY A 151 10.48 -14.05 21.96
C GLY A 151 9.98 -12.99 22.95
N ARG A 152 10.68 -11.85 23.11
CA ARG A 152 10.09 -10.70 23.80
C ARG A 152 8.86 -10.19 23.05
N ILE A 153 7.90 -9.69 23.80
CA ILE A 153 6.65 -9.15 23.28
C ILE A 153 6.81 -7.63 23.17
N TYR A 154 6.70 -7.08 21.96
CA TYR A 154 6.64 -5.64 21.69
C TYR A 154 5.40 -5.02 22.35
N CYS A 155 4.24 -5.60 22.07
CA CYS A 155 2.97 -5.13 22.58
C CYS A 155 1.92 -6.25 22.50
N LEU A 156 0.86 -6.06 23.28
CA LEU A 156 -0.38 -6.82 23.22
C LEU A 156 -1.50 -5.79 23.05
N VAL A 157 -2.17 -5.79 21.91
CA VAL A 157 -3.20 -4.78 21.56
C VAL A 157 -4.50 -5.47 21.20
N THR A 158 -5.63 -4.92 21.61
CA THR A 158 -6.96 -5.45 21.32
C THR A 158 -7.88 -4.34 20.85
N LEU A 159 -8.47 -4.54 19.68
CA LEU A 159 -9.54 -3.71 19.13
C LEU A 159 -10.88 -4.33 19.48
N VAL A 160 -11.83 -3.52 19.95
CA VAL A 160 -13.17 -3.98 20.34
C VAL A 160 -14.23 -3.04 19.76
N ALA A 161 -15.03 -3.56 18.82
CA ALA A 161 -16.26 -2.91 18.41
C ALA A 161 -17.35 -3.28 19.42
N GLU A 162 -17.78 -2.31 20.23
CA GLU A 162 -18.82 -2.50 21.22
C GLU A 162 -20.09 -1.70 20.86
N ARG A 163 -21.25 -2.34 21.07
CA ARG A 163 -22.55 -1.69 20.95
C ARG A 163 -22.96 -1.15 22.30
N ASP A 164 -23.39 0.11 22.34
CA ASP A 164 -23.79 0.79 23.57
C ASP A 164 -25.02 1.70 23.39
N ALA A 165 -25.36 2.41 24.47
CA ALA A 165 -26.50 3.32 24.54
C ALA A 165 -26.14 4.80 24.35
N THR A 166 -24.96 5.12 23.81
CA THR A 166 -24.47 6.52 23.65
C THR A 166 -25.30 7.34 22.66
N GLY A 167 -26.06 6.68 21.79
CA GLY A 167 -26.79 7.35 20.70
C GLY A 167 -25.89 7.75 19.54
N LEU A 168 -24.70 7.13 19.46
CA LEU A 168 -23.75 7.31 18.37
C LEU A 168 -23.72 6.07 17.47
N THR A 169 -23.25 6.29 16.25
CA THR A 169 -22.85 5.26 15.31
C THR A 169 -21.43 5.57 14.85
N THR A 170 -20.56 4.57 14.90
CA THR A 170 -19.17 4.64 14.45
C THR A 170 -19.01 3.77 13.22
N ARG A 171 -18.62 4.39 12.09
CA ARG A 171 -18.10 3.67 10.92
C ARG A 171 -16.61 3.46 11.09
N TYR A 172 -16.09 2.30 10.74
CA TYR A 172 -14.68 1.99 10.92
C TYR A 172 -14.07 1.26 9.73
N PHE A 173 -12.75 1.42 9.59
CA PHE A 173 -11.88 0.68 8.69
C PHE A 173 -10.63 0.29 9.48
N VAL A 174 -10.29 -0.99 9.49
CA VAL A 174 -9.10 -1.53 10.15
C VAL A 174 -8.25 -2.16 9.06
N ALA A 175 -7.05 -1.62 8.86
CA ALA A 175 -6.03 -2.21 8.02
C ALA A 175 -4.86 -2.71 8.86
N GLU A 176 -4.39 -3.91 8.56
CA GLU A 176 -3.24 -4.54 9.23
C GLU A 176 -2.27 -5.10 8.20
N GLY A 177 -1.01 -5.21 8.61
CA GLY A 177 0.08 -5.71 7.81
C GLY A 177 1.33 -5.83 8.67
N ASN A 178 2.50 -5.89 8.05
CA ASN A 178 3.78 -5.77 8.73
C ASN A 178 4.85 -5.32 7.74
N GLU A 179 4.71 -4.07 7.29
CA GLU A 179 5.69 -3.43 6.43
C GLU A 179 7.03 -3.33 7.18
N ASN A 180 8.16 -3.55 6.52
CA ASN A 180 9.48 -3.31 7.10
C ASN A 180 10.13 -2.17 6.33
N LEU A 181 9.82 -0.93 6.75
CA LEU A 181 10.52 0.23 6.23
C LEU A 181 11.94 0.22 6.79
N HIS A 182 12.94 0.32 5.93
CA HIS A 182 14.34 0.19 6.35
C HIS A 182 15.29 0.99 5.46
N GLY A 183 16.38 1.46 6.07
CA GLY A 183 17.57 1.93 5.36
C GLY A 183 18.66 0.87 5.37
N GLU A 184 19.90 1.30 5.59
CA GLU A 184 21.08 0.41 5.68
C GLU A 184 21.04 -0.55 6.91
N GLY A 185 20.08 -0.36 7.80
CA GLY A 185 19.91 -1.10 9.05
C GLY A 185 21.00 -0.83 10.07
N TRP A 186 20.83 -1.31 11.30
CA TRP A 186 21.82 -1.09 12.38
C TRP A 186 23.23 -1.63 12.09
N SER A 187 23.35 -2.61 11.19
CA SER A 187 24.66 -3.13 10.77
C SER A 187 25.31 -2.30 9.67
N GLY A 188 24.57 -1.42 8.98
CA GLY A 188 25.04 -0.70 7.80
C GLY A 188 25.32 -1.63 6.61
N THR A 189 24.70 -2.81 6.58
CA THR A 189 24.98 -3.85 5.58
C THR A 189 23.75 -4.26 4.77
N ILE A 190 22.62 -3.60 4.96
CA ILE A 190 21.45 -3.84 4.13
C ILE A 190 21.65 -3.06 2.84
N GLU A 191 21.69 -3.80 1.74
CA GLU A 191 21.88 -3.26 0.38
C GLU A 191 20.58 -2.71 -0.22
N THR A 192 19.43 -2.96 0.41
CA THR A 192 18.12 -2.50 -0.06
C THR A 192 17.54 -1.41 0.84
N THR A 193 16.67 -0.56 0.30
CA THR A 193 15.90 0.39 1.09
C THR A 193 14.40 0.19 0.86
N ASN A 194 13.60 0.54 1.87
CA ASN A 194 12.16 0.68 1.80
C ASN A 194 11.75 1.91 2.61
N ASP A 195 11.57 3.04 1.95
CA ASP A 195 11.44 4.33 2.64
C ASP A 195 10.01 4.68 3.05
N ALA A 196 9.01 4.11 2.37
CA ALA A 196 7.61 4.43 2.60
C ALA A 196 6.65 3.33 2.16
N CYS A 197 5.51 3.24 2.84
CA CYS A 197 4.37 2.41 2.44
C CYS A 197 3.08 3.22 2.58
N SER A 198 1.97 2.73 1.99
CA SER A 198 0.68 3.41 2.08
C SER A 198 -0.48 2.44 2.05
N VAL A 199 -1.60 2.84 2.65
CA VAL A 199 -2.88 2.14 2.58
C VAL A 199 -4.00 3.14 2.26
N THR A 200 -4.95 2.71 1.43
CA THR A 200 -6.11 3.50 1.04
C THR A 200 -7.37 3.00 1.72
N LEU A 201 -8.08 3.93 2.36
CA LEU A 201 -9.32 3.71 3.10
C LEU A 201 -10.50 4.33 2.33
N PRO A 202 -11.44 3.53 1.80
CA PRO A 202 -12.55 4.03 0.99
C PRO A 202 -13.67 4.57 1.89
N VAL A 203 -13.76 5.89 2.01
CA VAL A 203 -14.80 6.56 2.80
C VAL A 203 -15.97 6.93 1.89
N GLY A 204 -17.17 6.50 2.26
CA GLY A 204 -18.41 6.91 1.59
C GLY A 204 -18.81 8.35 1.94
N GLU A 205 -20.11 8.59 2.05
CA GLU A 205 -20.65 9.91 2.45
C GLU A 205 -20.09 10.37 3.82
N ILE A 206 -19.63 11.62 3.86
CA ILE A 206 -19.11 12.31 5.08
C ILE A 206 -20.06 13.32 5.75
N PRO A 207 -21.19 13.80 5.16
CA PRO A 207 -22.11 14.69 5.87
C PRO A 207 -22.58 14.10 7.21
N GLY A 208 -22.51 14.92 8.27
CA GLY A 208 -22.93 14.51 9.62
C GLY A 208 -21.86 13.79 10.44
N VAL A 209 -20.68 13.49 9.86
CA VAL A 209 -19.51 13.05 10.62
C VAL A 209 -19.05 14.21 11.53
N ARG A 210 -18.97 13.93 12.83
CA ARG A 210 -18.63 14.92 13.86
C ARG A 210 -17.25 14.70 14.48
N ALA A 211 -16.67 13.51 14.29
CA ALA A 211 -15.32 13.16 14.70
C ALA A 211 -14.76 12.13 13.71
N ALA A 212 -13.48 12.28 13.36
CA ALA A 212 -12.76 11.32 12.54
C ALA A 212 -11.36 11.13 13.12
N ASN A 213 -11.07 9.93 13.62
CA ASN A 213 -9.80 9.62 14.26
C ASN A 213 -9.05 8.55 13.47
N LEU A 214 -7.79 8.82 13.16
CA LEU A 214 -6.85 7.84 12.63
C LEU A 214 -5.98 7.33 13.78
N THR A 215 -6.06 6.04 14.06
CA THR A 215 -5.15 5.33 14.97
C THR A 215 -4.12 4.58 14.13
N VAL A 216 -2.83 4.72 14.45
CA VAL A 216 -1.74 3.97 13.81
C VAL A 216 -0.89 3.27 14.85
N LEU A 217 -0.29 2.14 14.49
CA LEU A 217 0.68 1.45 15.33
C LEU A 217 1.92 1.07 14.54
N THR A 218 3.09 1.40 15.09
CA THR A 218 4.40 1.03 14.58
C THR A 218 5.19 0.21 15.61
N LEU A 219 6.02 -0.71 15.11
CA LEU A 219 7.00 -1.47 15.90
C LEU A 219 8.43 -1.11 15.46
N ALA A 220 9.40 -1.50 16.31
CA ALA A 220 10.83 -1.27 16.12
C ALA A 220 11.24 0.21 16.02
N SER A 221 10.42 1.10 16.60
CA SER A 221 10.64 2.55 16.63
C SER A 221 11.87 2.96 17.44
N THR A 222 12.50 4.07 17.05
CA THR A 222 13.71 4.59 17.71
C THR A 222 13.62 6.09 17.94
N ARG A 223 13.63 6.48 19.22
CA ARG A 223 13.63 7.90 19.61
C ARG A 223 14.78 8.67 18.98
N GLY A 224 14.46 9.79 18.34
CA GLY A 224 15.45 10.68 17.74
C GLY A 224 15.83 10.30 16.32
N GLU A 225 15.21 9.28 15.74
CA GLU A 225 15.27 8.95 14.33
C GLU A 225 13.96 9.43 13.67
N PRO A 226 13.98 10.50 12.84
CA PRO A 226 12.75 11.11 12.31
C PRO A 226 11.86 10.12 11.56
N SER A 227 10.55 10.23 11.76
CA SER A 227 9.57 9.36 11.14
C SER A 227 8.27 10.13 10.93
N TYR A 228 7.55 9.81 9.85
CA TYR A 228 6.40 10.60 9.40
C TYR A 228 5.19 9.71 9.15
N VAL A 229 4.03 10.21 9.56
CA VAL A 229 2.73 9.69 9.17
C VAL A 229 1.97 10.81 8.47
N LEU A 230 1.44 10.50 7.29
CA LEU A 230 0.66 11.43 6.49
C LEU A 230 -0.75 10.91 6.30
N PHE A 231 -1.71 11.82 6.27
CA PHE A 231 -3.08 11.54 5.85
C PHE A 231 -3.47 12.47 4.70
N ASN A 232 -3.84 11.90 3.56
CA ASN A 232 -4.10 12.65 2.32
C ASN A 232 -2.96 13.61 1.94
N SER A 233 -1.72 13.15 2.08
CA SER A 233 -0.49 13.93 1.83
C SER A 233 -0.23 15.09 2.80
N HIS A 234 -0.93 15.15 3.94
CA HIS A 234 -0.65 16.11 5.01
C HIS A 234 0.10 15.42 6.17
N ASP A 235 1.21 16.00 6.59
CA ASP A 235 1.97 15.55 7.77
C ASP A 235 1.14 15.66 9.04
N LEU A 236 1.13 14.59 9.83
CA LEU A 236 0.48 14.54 11.14
C LEU A 236 1.49 14.74 12.28
N GLY A 237 0.95 14.90 13.49
CA GLY A 237 1.72 15.00 14.74
C GLY A 237 2.47 16.32 14.94
N PRO A 238 3.10 16.50 16.12
CA PRO A 238 3.84 17.70 16.48
C PRO A 238 5.23 17.75 15.85
N ASP A 239 5.77 18.96 15.67
CA ASP A 239 7.19 19.16 15.37
C ASP A 239 8.07 18.63 16.51
N VAL A 240 9.21 18.06 16.16
CA VAL A 240 10.26 17.74 17.15
C VAL A 240 11.03 19.00 17.54
N ASP A 241 11.42 19.08 18.82
CA ASP A 241 12.31 20.12 19.36
C ASP A 241 13.68 19.52 19.72
N TYR A 242 14.23 18.73 18.79
CA TYR A 242 15.55 18.13 18.94
C TYR A 242 16.63 19.07 18.39
N PRO A 243 17.78 19.23 19.08
CA PRO A 243 18.87 20.07 18.59
C PRO A 243 19.37 19.63 17.21
N GLY A 244 19.46 20.58 16.27
CA GLY A 244 20.02 20.35 14.94
C GLY A 244 18.98 20.09 13.85
N TYR A 245 17.72 19.84 14.19
CA TYR A 245 16.67 19.66 13.20
C TYR A 245 16.06 20.99 12.72
N PRO A 246 15.73 21.12 11.43
CA PRO A 246 14.96 22.25 10.93
C PRO A 246 13.48 22.19 11.39
N PRO A 247 12.74 23.31 11.36
CA PRO A 247 11.30 23.31 11.58
C PRO A 247 10.56 22.38 10.61
N GLY A 248 9.50 21.71 11.07
CA GLY A 248 8.70 20.79 10.26
C GLY A 248 9.10 19.32 10.35
N VAL A 249 10.18 18.98 11.06
CA VAL A 249 10.58 17.57 11.27
C VAL A 249 9.65 16.91 12.28
N ARG A 250 9.29 15.65 12.00
CA ARG A 250 8.44 14.81 12.83
C ARG A 250 9.22 13.57 13.26
N ASP A 251 8.86 13.07 14.42
CA ASP A 251 9.30 11.79 14.97
C ASP A 251 8.06 11.21 15.63
N ILE A 252 7.23 10.56 14.81
CA ILE A 252 5.97 9.95 15.27
C ILE A 252 6.23 8.65 16.03
N ALA A 253 7.35 7.98 15.72
CA ALA A 253 7.77 6.73 16.30
C ALA A 253 8.91 6.96 17.32
N ASP A 254 8.63 7.71 18.39
CA ASP A 254 9.66 8.24 19.29
C ASP A 254 9.85 7.46 20.62
N GLU A 255 9.40 6.20 20.62
CA GLU A 255 9.30 5.32 21.78
C GLU A 255 8.36 5.85 22.89
N THR A 256 7.40 6.70 22.53
CA THR A 256 6.42 7.31 23.44
C THR A 256 5.04 7.41 22.79
N SER A 257 4.26 6.35 22.96
CA SER A 257 2.87 6.30 22.50
C SER A 257 2.01 7.41 23.07
N PHE A 258 0.97 7.77 22.31
CA PHE A 258 -0.08 8.73 22.66
C PHE A 258 0.43 10.17 22.83
N ASN A 259 1.56 10.52 22.24
CA ASN A 259 2.14 11.85 22.35
C ASN A 259 1.81 12.79 21.18
N ALA A 260 1.04 12.32 20.19
CA ALA A 260 0.55 13.12 19.07
C ALA A 260 -0.51 14.18 19.44
N GLY A 261 -0.95 14.22 20.70
CA GLY A 261 -1.69 15.36 21.28
C GLY A 261 -3.13 15.10 21.73
N LEU A 262 -3.70 13.91 21.49
CA LEU A 262 -5.06 13.57 21.95
C LEU A 262 -5.12 12.95 23.35
N TYR A 263 -4.05 12.27 23.76
CA TYR A 263 -4.01 11.45 24.96
C TYR A 263 -2.77 11.79 25.81
N ALA A 264 -2.68 11.16 26.99
CA ALA A 264 -1.51 11.30 27.84
C ALA A 264 -0.37 10.41 27.33
N PRO A 265 0.85 10.95 27.12
CA PRO A 265 1.98 10.16 26.65
C PRO A 265 2.32 8.97 27.57
N VAL A 266 2.69 7.84 26.97
CA VAL A 266 3.11 6.61 27.65
C VAL A 266 4.45 6.15 27.07
N PRO A 267 5.52 6.05 27.88
CA PRO A 267 6.78 5.46 27.42
C PRO A 267 6.57 4.02 26.96
N SER A 268 6.97 3.71 25.73
CA SER A 268 6.55 2.48 25.04
C SER A 268 7.66 1.83 24.20
N ARG A 269 8.94 2.16 24.44
CA ARG A 269 10.17 1.51 23.90
C ARG A 269 9.96 0.51 22.76
N TYR A 270 10.37 0.92 21.55
CA TYR A 270 10.24 0.18 20.29
C TYR A 270 8.81 -0.07 19.80
N VAL A 271 7.83 0.61 20.37
CA VAL A 271 6.43 0.61 19.93
C VAL A 271 5.88 2.01 20.05
N ASP A 272 5.14 2.45 19.05
CA ASP A 272 4.36 3.69 19.14
C ASP A 272 2.96 3.43 18.62
N ILE A 273 1.97 3.82 19.43
CA ILE A 273 0.59 3.92 18.99
C ILE A 273 0.16 5.38 19.09
N GLU A 274 -0.36 5.91 17.99
CA GLU A 274 -0.79 7.30 17.94
C GLU A 274 -2.22 7.42 17.43
N VAL A 275 -2.92 8.44 17.93
CA VAL A 275 -4.27 8.79 17.49
C VAL A 275 -4.28 10.23 17.05
N PHE A 276 -4.74 10.48 15.82
CA PHE A 276 -4.82 11.79 15.20
C PHE A 276 -6.28 12.16 14.89
N ASP A 277 -6.67 13.39 15.19
CA ASP A 277 -7.90 13.97 14.66
C ASP A 277 -7.66 14.37 13.19
N VAL A 278 -8.35 13.69 12.28
CA VAL A 278 -8.22 13.88 10.84
C VAL A 278 -9.50 14.43 10.22
N LEU A 279 -10.46 14.90 11.03
CA LEU A 279 -11.76 15.38 10.53
C LEU A 279 -11.62 16.49 9.49
N ALA A 280 -10.67 17.41 9.69
CA ALA A 280 -10.42 18.51 8.76
C ALA A 280 -9.74 18.08 7.44
N LEU A 281 -9.17 16.87 7.40
CA LEU A 281 -8.44 16.32 6.25
C LEU A 281 -9.24 15.24 5.51
N LEU A 282 -10.35 14.79 6.09
CA LEU A 282 -11.22 13.75 5.55
C LEU A 282 -11.87 14.19 4.23
N ARG A 283 -11.93 13.28 3.25
CA ARG A 283 -12.64 13.48 1.98
C ARG A 283 -13.52 12.29 1.64
N GLU A 284 -14.55 12.52 0.82
CA GLU A 284 -15.31 11.42 0.20
C GLU A 284 -14.43 10.66 -0.80
N GLY A 285 -14.61 9.35 -0.88
CA GLY A 285 -13.79 8.46 -1.69
C GLY A 285 -12.52 7.99 -0.97
N GLU A 286 -11.42 7.90 -1.71
CA GLU A 286 -10.17 7.31 -1.23
C GLU A 286 -9.44 8.24 -0.26
N ASN A 287 -9.15 7.79 0.95
CA ASN A 287 -8.28 8.48 1.90
C ASN A 287 -6.99 7.68 2.08
N THR A 288 -5.83 8.30 1.89
CA THR A 288 -4.55 7.59 1.93
C THR A 288 -3.80 7.88 3.21
N VAL A 289 -3.38 6.83 3.91
CA VAL A 289 -2.44 6.89 5.03
C VAL A 289 -1.07 6.48 4.50
N THR A 290 -0.05 7.31 4.72
CA THR A 290 1.33 7.03 4.29
C THR A 290 2.26 7.04 5.49
N PHE A 291 3.09 6.02 5.60
CA PHE A 291 4.18 5.96 6.57
C PHE A 291 5.50 6.21 5.84
N GLN A 292 6.38 7.02 6.43
CA GLN A 292 7.73 7.24 5.93
C GLN A 292 8.72 7.04 7.05
N ARG A 293 9.79 6.28 6.80
CA ARG A 293 10.84 6.07 7.77
C ARG A 293 11.73 7.30 7.99
N GLY A 294 11.64 8.33 7.15
CA GLY A 294 12.50 9.50 7.21
C GLY A 294 12.40 10.35 5.96
N ARG A 295 13.20 11.43 5.89
CA ARG A 295 13.33 12.32 4.73
C ARG A 295 14.77 12.79 4.60
N ASP A 296 15.22 13.07 3.38
CA ASP A 296 16.54 13.65 3.13
C ASP A 296 16.55 15.10 3.64
N LEU A 297 17.10 15.32 4.83
CA LEU A 297 17.11 16.61 5.50
C LEU A 297 18.33 17.46 5.11
N SER A 298 19.42 16.80 4.72
CA SER A 298 20.67 17.45 4.30
C SER A 298 20.70 17.83 2.82
N GLY A 299 19.83 17.23 2.00
CA GLY A 299 19.72 17.42 0.57
C GLY A 299 20.79 16.68 -0.24
N ASP A 300 21.39 15.62 0.33
CA ASP A 300 22.44 14.83 -0.31
C ASP A 300 21.90 13.69 -1.20
N GLY A 301 20.58 13.51 -1.21
CA GLY A 301 19.86 12.49 -1.97
C GLY A 301 19.67 11.17 -1.23
N MET A 302 20.08 11.06 0.04
CA MET A 302 19.93 9.86 0.85
C MET A 302 19.16 10.14 2.14
N ILE A 303 18.56 9.11 2.73
CA ILE A 303 17.94 9.16 4.06
C ILE A 303 18.80 8.30 4.98
N SER A 304 19.76 8.92 5.66
CA SER A 304 20.71 8.19 6.51
C SER A 304 20.32 8.24 7.99
N ALA A 305 20.07 7.08 8.57
CA ALA A 305 19.89 6.93 10.01
C ALA A 305 21.20 7.11 10.80
N SER A 306 22.35 7.03 10.11
CA SER A 306 23.68 7.25 10.68
C SER A 306 24.17 8.70 10.55
N ALA A 307 23.38 9.60 9.93
CA ALA A 307 23.69 11.02 9.86
C ALA A 307 23.65 11.69 11.26
N ASN A 308 24.18 12.91 11.33
CA ASN A 308 24.14 13.72 12.55
C ASN A 308 23.64 15.14 12.24
N PRO A 309 22.35 15.45 12.52
CA PRO A 309 21.37 14.54 13.14
C PRO A 309 20.86 13.44 12.18
N PRO A 310 20.32 12.31 12.66
CA PRO A 310 19.73 11.26 11.82
C PRO A 310 18.61 11.79 10.93
N GLU A 311 18.46 11.24 9.72
CA GLU A 311 17.45 11.67 8.75
C GLU A 311 16.22 10.75 8.69
N GLY A 312 16.34 9.57 9.29
CA GLY A 312 15.27 8.58 9.37
C GLY A 312 15.62 7.41 10.28
N GLU A 313 14.63 6.55 10.46
CA GLU A 313 14.69 5.26 11.15
C GLU A 313 15.56 4.24 10.39
N HIS A 314 16.31 3.44 11.15
CA HIS A 314 16.96 2.24 10.64
C HIS A 314 15.94 1.19 10.21
N TYR A 315 14.92 0.98 11.05
CA TYR A 315 13.79 0.09 10.82
C TYR A 315 12.53 0.73 11.39
N LEU A 316 11.42 0.60 10.67
CA LEU A 316 10.11 1.00 11.16
C LEU A 316 9.09 0.03 10.61
N HIS A 317 8.26 -0.52 11.49
CA HIS A 317 7.25 -1.50 11.12
C HIS A 317 5.83 -0.98 11.32
N PRO A 318 5.22 -0.31 10.33
CA PRO A 318 3.78 -0.05 10.32
C PRO A 318 3.00 -1.36 10.28
N VAL A 319 2.19 -1.61 11.32
CA VAL A 319 1.42 -2.87 11.47
C VAL A 319 -0.08 -2.65 11.58
N LEU A 320 -0.53 -1.42 11.87
CA LEU A 320 -1.95 -1.08 11.99
C LEU A 320 -2.22 0.35 11.49
N ALA A 321 -3.29 0.51 10.71
CA ALA A 321 -3.93 1.78 10.43
C ALA A 321 -5.45 1.62 10.57
N MET A 322 -6.07 2.38 11.46
CA MET A 322 -7.49 2.31 11.77
C MET A 322 -8.14 3.68 11.71
N LEU A 323 -9.15 3.84 10.85
CA LEU A 323 -9.94 5.08 10.74
C LEU A 323 -11.32 4.84 11.33
N THR A 324 -11.74 5.68 12.27
CA THR A 324 -13.09 5.68 12.85
C THR A 324 -13.78 7.01 12.58
N LEU A 325 -15.03 6.96 12.11
CA LEU A 325 -15.88 8.11 11.82
C LEU A 325 -17.13 8.04 12.70
N GLU A 326 -17.31 9.01 13.60
CA GLU A 326 -18.48 9.06 14.46
C GLU A 326 -19.55 10.01 13.92
N ARG A 327 -20.82 9.61 14.07
CA ARG A 327 -22.00 10.44 13.79
C ARG A 327 -23.11 10.18 14.81
N GLU A 328 -24.11 11.05 14.82
CA GLU A 328 -25.35 10.79 15.56
C GLU A 328 -26.04 9.55 14.99
N ARG A 329 -26.58 8.70 15.87
CA ARG A 329 -27.23 7.46 15.48
C ARG A 329 -28.43 7.73 14.60
N ALA A 330 -28.45 7.09 13.42
CA ALA A 330 -29.59 7.16 12.53
C ALA A 330 -30.80 6.42 13.12
N SER A 331 -32.00 6.89 12.78
CA SER A 331 -33.25 6.25 13.21
C SER A 331 -33.47 4.85 12.61
N VAL A 332 -32.75 4.53 11.53
CA VAL A 332 -32.74 3.24 10.85
C VAL A 332 -31.29 2.95 10.46
N SER A 333 -30.77 1.78 10.85
CA SER A 333 -29.50 1.24 10.41
C SER A 333 -29.74 -0.14 9.78
N GLY A 334 -29.02 -0.45 8.71
CA GLY A 334 -29.09 -1.71 7.97
C GLY A 334 -27.69 -2.10 7.47
N PRO A 335 -27.53 -3.32 6.92
CA PRO A 335 -26.33 -3.65 6.16
C PRO A 335 -26.18 -2.72 4.95
N ASP A 336 -24.97 -2.60 4.43
CA ASP A 336 -24.65 -1.84 3.20
C ASP A 336 -23.64 -2.67 2.42
N LEU A 337 -24.10 -3.47 1.45
CA LEU A 337 -23.25 -4.45 0.77
C LEU A 337 -22.67 -3.90 -0.54
N ALA A 338 -21.40 -3.53 -0.49
CA ALA A 338 -20.68 -3.08 -1.67
C ALA A 338 -19.83 -4.19 -2.31
N LEU A 339 -19.74 -4.17 -3.64
CA LEU A 339 -18.77 -4.98 -4.39
C LEU A 339 -17.53 -4.14 -4.73
N SER A 340 -16.38 -4.49 -4.16
CA SER A 340 -15.15 -3.72 -4.36
C SER A 340 -14.28 -4.21 -5.51
N GLY A 341 -14.55 -5.39 -6.06
CA GLY A 341 -13.78 -5.91 -7.19
C GLY A 341 -14.21 -7.29 -7.66
N ILE A 342 -13.86 -7.57 -8.91
CA ILE A 342 -13.99 -8.87 -9.57
C ILE A 342 -12.62 -9.21 -10.13
N ALA A 343 -12.01 -10.29 -9.63
CA ALA A 343 -10.75 -10.81 -10.15
C ALA A 343 -10.98 -12.19 -10.78
N VAL A 344 -10.08 -12.57 -11.68
CA VAL A 344 -10.08 -13.90 -12.31
C VAL A 344 -8.76 -14.57 -11.98
N GLN A 345 -8.84 -15.77 -11.43
CA GLN A 345 -7.70 -16.57 -11.02
C GLN A 345 -7.61 -17.82 -11.89
N ASP A 346 -6.44 -18.04 -12.49
CA ASP A 346 -6.09 -19.25 -13.28
C ASP A 346 -7.08 -19.61 -14.40
N ALA A 347 -7.91 -18.67 -14.86
CA ALA A 347 -8.90 -18.94 -15.92
C ALA A 347 -8.30 -18.64 -17.30
N HIS A 348 -7.53 -19.59 -17.81
CA HIS A 348 -7.00 -19.58 -19.17
C HIS A 348 -7.93 -20.33 -20.13
N ALA A 349 -7.81 -20.07 -21.43
CA ALA A 349 -8.69 -20.67 -22.41
C ALA A 349 -8.63 -22.21 -22.39
N GLY A 350 -9.77 -22.84 -22.11
CA GLY A 350 -9.88 -24.30 -22.00
C GLY A 350 -9.38 -24.89 -20.67
N GLU A 351 -8.94 -24.06 -19.73
CA GLU A 351 -8.61 -24.47 -18.35
C GLU A 351 -9.75 -24.09 -17.39
N GLU A 352 -9.83 -24.78 -16.26
CA GLU A 352 -10.73 -24.40 -15.16
C GLU A 352 -10.02 -23.42 -14.24
N GLY A 353 -10.62 -22.25 -14.06
CA GLY A 353 -10.20 -21.24 -13.08
C GLY A 353 -11.38 -20.81 -12.20
N ALA A 354 -11.24 -19.66 -11.56
CA ALA A 354 -12.27 -19.10 -10.70
C ALA A 354 -12.42 -17.58 -10.88
N ILE A 355 -13.65 -17.11 -10.77
CA ILE A 355 -13.98 -15.70 -10.59
C ILE A 355 -14.04 -15.42 -9.10
N ILE A 356 -13.21 -14.52 -8.61
CA ILE A 356 -13.13 -14.12 -7.21
C ILE A 356 -13.87 -12.79 -7.05
N ILE A 357 -14.90 -12.79 -6.19
CA ILE A 357 -15.72 -11.62 -5.88
C ILE A 357 -15.42 -11.19 -4.45
N THR A 358 -15.05 -9.93 -4.26
CA THR A 358 -14.88 -9.33 -2.92
C THR A 358 -16.12 -8.52 -2.55
N ILE A 359 -16.77 -8.95 -1.48
CA ILE A 359 -17.99 -8.35 -0.92
C ILE A 359 -17.62 -7.67 0.39
N ARG A 360 -18.13 -6.45 0.58
CA ARG A 360 -17.88 -5.60 1.73
C ARG A 360 -19.19 -5.22 2.38
N ASN A 361 -19.24 -5.22 3.72
CA ASN A 361 -20.29 -4.55 4.48
C ASN A 361 -19.74 -3.21 4.97
N LEU A 362 -20.35 -2.11 4.54
CA LEU A 362 -20.03 -0.75 4.99
C LEU A 362 -20.98 -0.26 6.08
N GLY A 363 -22.05 -1.03 6.35
CA GLY A 363 -23.13 -0.71 7.27
C GLY A 363 -23.14 -1.63 8.48
N ALA A 364 -24.31 -1.75 9.11
CA ALA A 364 -24.46 -2.57 10.31
C ALA A 364 -24.31 -4.07 9.98
N PHE A 365 -23.71 -4.83 10.90
CA PHE A 365 -23.63 -6.28 10.77
C PHE A 365 -25.03 -6.91 10.64
N SER A 366 -25.19 -7.81 9.66
CA SER A 366 -26.37 -8.62 9.46
C SER A 366 -25.99 -10.10 9.38
N PRO A 367 -26.62 -10.99 10.18
CA PRO A 367 -26.37 -12.43 10.10
C PRO A 367 -27.16 -13.10 8.95
N LEU A 368 -27.97 -12.34 8.19
CA LEU A 368 -28.75 -12.88 7.09
C LEU A 368 -27.83 -13.20 5.90
N PRO A 369 -28.06 -14.33 5.19
CA PRO A 369 -27.32 -14.59 3.96
C PRO A 369 -27.75 -13.60 2.87
N ALA A 370 -26.77 -13.10 2.13
CA ALA A 370 -26.94 -12.32 0.92
C ALA A 370 -26.94 -13.23 -0.32
N GLU A 371 -27.70 -12.87 -1.35
CA GLU A 371 -27.70 -13.57 -2.63
C GLU A 371 -26.73 -12.91 -3.61
N LEU A 372 -25.63 -13.61 -3.92
CA LEU A 372 -24.68 -13.24 -4.97
C LEU A 372 -25.10 -13.86 -6.30
N ARG A 373 -25.22 -13.04 -7.34
CA ARG A 373 -25.46 -13.45 -8.74
C ARG A 373 -24.28 -13.03 -9.59
N VAL A 374 -23.76 -13.97 -10.39
CA VAL A 374 -22.66 -13.71 -11.33
C VAL A 374 -23.11 -14.01 -12.75
N ARG A 375 -22.84 -13.09 -13.67
CA ARG A 375 -23.20 -13.14 -15.09
C ARG A 375 -21.97 -12.96 -15.96
N ILE A 376 -21.97 -13.63 -17.12
CA ILE A 376 -20.98 -13.46 -18.19
C ILE A 376 -21.72 -13.03 -19.44
N ASP A 377 -21.36 -11.86 -19.99
CA ASP A 377 -22.01 -11.27 -21.17
C ASP A 377 -23.55 -11.16 -21.03
N GLY A 378 -24.02 -11.00 -19.79
CA GLY A 378 -25.44 -10.94 -19.43
C GLY A 378 -26.08 -12.28 -19.05
N ASP A 379 -25.49 -13.40 -19.45
CA ASP A 379 -25.99 -14.74 -19.13
C ASP A 379 -25.65 -15.14 -17.69
N LEU A 380 -26.61 -15.71 -16.97
CA LEU A 380 -26.42 -16.12 -15.57
C LEU A 380 -25.48 -17.32 -15.50
N LEU A 381 -24.31 -17.15 -14.88
CA LEU A 381 -23.36 -18.21 -14.59
C LEU A 381 -23.74 -18.92 -13.28
N ALA A 382 -23.95 -18.16 -12.21
CA ALA A 382 -24.16 -18.71 -10.87
C ALA A 382 -25.02 -17.81 -9.97
N THR A 383 -25.70 -18.47 -9.03
CA THR A 383 -26.30 -17.83 -7.85
C THR A 383 -25.78 -18.54 -6.60
N ARG A 384 -25.33 -17.77 -5.61
CA ARG A 384 -24.76 -18.27 -4.35
C ARG A 384 -25.36 -17.51 -3.17
N GLN A 385 -25.56 -18.22 -2.07
CA GLN A 385 -25.85 -17.60 -0.78
C GLN A 385 -24.54 -17.38 -0.05
N VAL A 386 -24.28 -16.16 0.40
CA VAL A 386 -23.04 -15.75 1.06
C VAL A 386 -23.39 -15.10 2.39
N THR A 387 -22.76 -15.53 3.46
CA THR A 387 -22.88 -14.88 4.78
C THR A 387 -21.61 -14.10 5.03
N LEU A 388 -21.72 -12.82 5.33
CA LEU A 388 -20.58 -12.01 5.73
C LEU A 388 -20.31 -12.22 7.21
N ASP A 389 -19.05 -12.37 7.56
CA ASP A 389 -18.66 -12.44 8.97
C ASP A 389 -18.69 -11.06 9.64
N ARG A 390 -18.31 -11.02 10.92
CA ARG A 390 -18.31 -9.80 11.73
C ARG A 390 -17.20 -8.80 11.35
N SER A 391 -16.23 -9.21 10.52
CA SER A 391 -15.24 -8.28 9.96
C SER A 391 -15.84 -7.37 8.90
N GLY A 392 -16.99 -7.75 8.31
CA GLY A 392 -17.58 -7.01 7.21
C GLY A 392 -16.87 -7.22 5.86
N LEU A 393 -16.02 -8.24 5.74
CA LEU A 393 -15.39 -8.65 4.49
C LEU A 393 -15.71 -10.10 4.18
N GLN A 394 -15.94 -10.41 2.91
CA GLN A 394 -16.12 -11.78 2.46
C GLN A 394 -15.70 -11.93 1.00
N GLN A 395 -15.04 -13.04 0.68
CA GLN A 395 -14.77 -13.44 -0.70
C GLN A 395 -15.63 -14.63 -1.12
N ALA A 396 -16.02 -14.64 -2.39
CA ALA A 396 -16.70 -15.77 -3.01
C ALA A 396 -15.97 -16.18 -4.30
N ALA A 397 -15.59 -17.46 -4.40
CA ALA A 397 -14.99 -18.05 -5.59
C ALA A 397 -16.05 -18.79 -6.42
N ILE A 398 -16.19 -18.42 -7.69
CA ILE A 398 -17.12 -19.05 -8.64
C ILE A 398 -16.30 -19.77 -9.71
N PRO A 399 -16.36 -21.12 -9.78
CA PRO A 399 -15.66 -21.87 -10.83
C PRO A 399 -16.08 -21.43 -12.22
N TRP A 400 -15.11 -21.29 -13.12
CA TRP A 400 -15.32 -20.84 -14.49
C TRP A 400 -14.33 -21.49 -15.45
N SER A 401 -14.83 -22.02 -16.57
CA SER A 401 -14.03 -22.58 -17.66
C SER A 401 -14.26 -21.76 -18.95
N PRO A 402 -13.50 -20.68 -19.15
CA PRO A 402 -13.64 -19.82 -20.33
C PRO A 402 -13.11 -20.45 -21.62
N GLY A 403 -13.69 -20.02 -22.75
CA GLY A 403 -13.02 -20.09 -24.05
C GLY A 403 -12.12 -18.87 -24.29
N GLU A 404 -11.43 -18.80 -25.43
CA GLU A 404 -10.73 -17.58 -25.83
C GLU A 404 -11.74 -16.45 -26.14
N GLY A 405 -11.47 -15.24 -25.64
CA GLY A 405 -12.32 -14.09 -25.90
C GLY A 405 -12.21 -12.99 -24.84
N SER A 406 -12.99 -11.93 -25.03
CA SER A 406 -13.21 -10.89 -24.03
C SER A 406 -14.61 -11.03 -23.46
N PHE A 407 -14.71 -11.07 -22.13
CA PHE A 407 -15.93 -11.37 -21.41
C PHE A 407 -16.28 -10.23 -20.45
N ALA A 408 -17.53 -9.80 -20.47
CA ALA A 408 -18.08 -8.89 -19.47
C ALA A 408 -18.55 -9.71 -18.26
N ILE A 409 -17.80 -9.67 -17.16
CA ILE A 409 -18.17 -10.32 -15.92
C ILE A 409 -18.89 -9.32 -15.03
N GLN A 410 -20.13 -9.61 -14.67
CA GLN A 410 -20.94 -8.80 -13.78
C GLN A 410 -21.30 -9.60 -12.53
N ALA A 411 -21.14 -8.98 -11.36
CA ALA A 411 -21.61 -9.50 -10.09
C ALA A 411 -22.61 -8.53 -9.46
N GLU A 412 -23.62 -9.09 -8.79
CA GLU A 412 -24.65 -8.36 -8.04
C GLU A 412 -24.88 -9.08 -6.72
N VAL A 413 -24.94 -8.35 -5.62
CA VAL A 413 -25.24 -8.89 -4.28
C VAL A 413 -26.51 -8.26 -3.72
N ASP A 414 -27.43 -9.06 -3.20
CA ASP A 414 -28.69 -8.57 -2.64
C ASP A 414 -28.88 -9.07 -1.20
N ILE A 415 -29.23 -8.16 -0.30
CA ILE A 415 -29.62 -8.50 1.08
C ILE A 415 -30.84 -7.66 1.50
N PRO A 416 -31.79 -8.22 2.27
CA PRO A 416 -32.90 -7.43 2.80
C PRO A 416 -32.42 -6.29 3.72
N GLY A 417 -32.90 -5.08 3.46
CA GLY A 417 -32.61 -3.91 4.29
C GLY A 417 -31.28 -3.24 3.99
N ASP A 418 -30.68 -3.52 2.83
CA ASP A 418 -29.50 -2.81 2.33
C ASP A 418 -29.76 -1.29 2.28
N SER A 419 -28.90 -0.50 2.92
CA SER A 419 -29.06 0.95 3.02
C SER A 419 -28.61 1.71 1.77
N ASP A 420 -27.73 1.13 0.95
CA ASP A 420 -27.29 1.73 -0.31
C ASP A 420 -27.16 0.67 -1.43
N PRO A 421 -28.29 0.26 -2.03
CA PRO A 421 -28.29 -0.74 -3.10
C PRO A 421 -27.57 -0.28 -4.40
N SER A 422 -27.09 0.96 -4.46
CA SER A 422 -26.41 1.49 -5.66
C SER A 422 -25.01 0.93 -5.86
N ASN A 423 -24.37 0.47 -4.77
CA ASN A 423 -23.00 -0.03 -4.74
C ASN A 423 -22.91 -1.59 -4.80
N ASN A 424 -24.06 -2.26 -4.84
CA ASN A 424 -24.22 -3.71 -4.83
C ASN A 424 -23.87 -4.41 -6.15
N ARG A 425 -23.53 -3.67 -7.20
CA ARG A 425 -23.25 -4.22 -8.54
C ARG A 425 -21.92 -3.73 -9.05
N HIS A 426 -21.10 -4.66 -9.54
CA HIS A 426 -19.83 -4.38 -10.18
C HIS A 426 -19.73 -5.13 -11.51
N GLN A 427 -19.02 -4.55 -12.47
CA GLN A 427 -18.77 -5.17 -13.76
C GLN A 427 -17.35 -4.87 -14.21
N THR A 428 -16.65 -5.89 -14.69
CA THR A 428 -15.31 -5.77 -15.28
C THR A 428 -15.25 -6.48 -16.63
N MET A 429 -14.31 -6.07 -17.48
CA MET A 429 -13.98 -6.75 -18.72
C MET A 429 -12.72 -7.58 -18.50
N VAL A 430 -12.76 -8.87 -18.85
CA VAL A 430 -11.62 -9.77 -18.74
C VAL A 430 -11.30 -10.36 -20.10
N THR A 431 -10.01 -10.36 -20.47
CA THR A 431 -9.51 -11.03 -21.67
C THR A 431 -8.92 -12.38 -21.30
N VAL A 432 -9.42 -13.43 -21.92
CA VAL A 432 -8.94 -14.80 -21.75
C VAL A 432 -8.38 -15.33 -23.06
N GLY A 433 -7.19 -15.90 -22.99
CA GLY A 433 -6.50 -16.57 -24.08
C GLY A 433 -5.50 -17.60 -23.55
N GLY A 434 -4.34 -17.70 -24.19
CA GLY A 434 -3.19 -18.43 -23.62
C GLY A 434 -2.65 -17.75 -22.35
N LEU A 435 -1.61 -18.34 -21.74
CA LEU A 435 -0.95 -17.75 -20.56
C LEU A 435 -0.53 -16.28 -20.82
N PRO A 436 -0.55 -15.42 -19.80
CA PRO A 436 0.12 -14.12 -19.85
C PRO A 436 1.61 -14.26 -20.20
N ASP A 437 2.20 -13.22 -20.78
CA ASP A 437 3.63 -13.18 -21.16
C ASP A 437 4.19 -11.81 -20.75
N LEU A 438 4.71 -11.71 -19.53
CA LEU A 438 5.14 -10.44 -18.94
C LEU A 438 6.59 -10.11 -19.31
N ALA A 439 6.76 -9.20 -20.27
CA ALA A 439 8.07 -8.77 -20.74
C ALA A 439 8.47 -7.41 -20.15
N VAL A 440 9.77 -7.24 -19.85
CA VAL A 440 10.36 -5.94 -19.48
C VAL A 440 11.43 -5.50 -20.47
N SER A 441 11.54 -4.19 -20.68
CA SER A 441 12.64 -3.58 -21.42
C SER A 441 13.10 -2.26 -20.80
N LEU A 442 14.37 -1.94 -21.04
CA LEU A 442 15.05 -0.74 -20.53
C LEU A 442 15.42 0.20 -21.65
N GLU A 443 15.25 1.50 -21.41
CA GLU A 443 15.81 2.57 -22.23
C GLU A 443 16.95 3.29 -21.47
N PRO A 444 17.83 4.01 -22.18
CA PRO A 444 18.87 4.81 -21.52
C PRO A 444 18.29 5.83 -20.54
N PRO A 445 18.93 6.03 -19.37
CA PRO A 445 18.50 7.02 -18.38
C PRO A 445 18.63 8.45 -18.92
N VAL A 446 17.70 9.33 -18.53
CA VAL A 446 17.69 10.75 -18.93
C VAL A 446 17.77 11.65 -17.70
N ARG A 447 18.49 12.77 -17.80
CA ARG A 447 18.58 13.77 -16.72
C ARG A 447 17.33 14.66 -16.73
N ARG A 448 16.77 14.98 -15.55
CA ARG A 448 15.61 15.88 -15.45
C ARG A 448 15.99 17.28 -15.95
N GLY A 449 15.54 17.63 -17.15
CA GLY A 449 15.90 18.86 -17.87
C GLY A 449 16.07 18.67 -19.38
N ASP A 450 16.27 17.43 -19.85
CA ASP A 450 16.51 17.10 -21.26
C ASP A 450 15.28 16.51 -22.00
N ALA A 451 14.09 16.53 -21.37
CA ALA A 451 12.88 16.04 -22.01
C ALA A 451 12.26 17.07 -22.99
N VAL A 452 12.36 16.72 -24.29
CA VAL A 452 11.54 17.16 -25.44
C VAL A 452 11.78 18.58 -25.99
N GLN A 453 12.83 18.70 -26.83
CA GLN A 453 12.72 19.47 -28.08
C GLN A 453 12.96 18.55 -29.29
N GLN A 454 12.05 17.61 -29.53
CA GLN A 454 11.70 17.31 -30.92
C GLN A 454 10.55 18.22 -31.29
N GLY A 455 10.88 19.49 -31.53
CA GLY A 455 9.97 20.40 -32.21
C GLY A 455 9.73 19.86 -33.61
N ASP A 456 8.48 19.53 -33.91
CA ASP A 456 8.03 19.14 -35.24
C ASP A 456 8.64 20.10 -36.30
N PRO A 457 9.46 19.60 -37.25
CA PRO A 457 10.10 20.44 -38.26
C PRO A 457 9.10 21.30 -39.04
N PHE A 458 7.83 20.88 -39.09
CA PHE A 458 6.75 21.64 -39.74
C PHE A 458 6.42 22.97 -39.04
N LEU A 459 6.52 23.05 -37.71
CA LEU A 459 6.21 24.26 -36.93
C LEU A 459 7.31 25.32 -37.00
N GLN A 460 8.56 24.90 -37.17
CA GLN A 460 9.69 25.83 -37.37
C GLN A 460 9.67 26.46 -38.78
N VAL A 461 9.21 25.72 -39.79
CA VAL A 461 9.02 26.27 -41.14
C VAL A 461 7.81 27.22 -41.19
N LEU A 462 6.72 26.93 -40.46
CA LEU A 462 5.54 27.80 -40.37
C LEU A 462 5.81 29.12 -39.65
N THR A 463 6.63 29.11 -38.58
CA THR A 463 7.03 30.32 -37.86
C THR A 463 7.97 31.20 -38.69
N LEU A 464 8.88 30.61 -39.47
CA LEU A 464 9.75 31.35 -40.40
C LEU A 464 8.96 31.91 -41.61
N ALA A 465 8.02 31.14 -42.17
CA ALA A 465 7.15 31.58 -43.26
C ALA A 465 6.18 32.69 -42.82
N GLY A 466 5.63 32.60 -41.60
CA GLY A 466 4.78 33.63 -41.01
C GLY A 466 5.52 34.96 -40.79
N ALA A 467 6.76 34.91 -40.30
CA ALA A 467 7.58 36.11 -40.10
C ALA A 467 7.97 36.79 -41.42
N ILE A 468 8.24 36.02 -42.48
CA ILE A 468 8.52 36.54 -43.82
C ILE A 468 7.25 37.15 -44.45
N ALA A 469 6.08 36.51 -44.28
CA ALA A 469 4.81 37.02 -44.78
C ALA A 469 4.41 38.35 -44.12
N ILE A 470 4.61 38.47 -42.79
CA ILE A 470 4.35 39.71 -42.04
C ILE A 470 5.33 40.82 -42.49
N SER A 471 6.60 40.49 -42.68
CA SER A 471 7.62 41.44 -43.16
C SER A 471 7.33 41.95 -44.58
N LEU A 472 6.84 41.09 -45.48
CA LEU A 472 6.40 41.47 -46.82
C LEU A 472 5.11 42.31 -46.80
N LEU A 473 4.18 42.04 -45.89
CA LEU A 473 2.96 42.83 -45.70
C LEU A 473 3.25 44.27 -45.25
N PHE A 474 4.33 44.49 -44.49
CA PHE A 474 4.80 45.82 -44.10
C PHE A 474 5.62 46.53 -45.19
N LEU A 475 6.19 45.81 -46.16
CA LEU A 475 6.82 46.39 -47.35
C LEU A 475 5.80 46.85 -48.41
N VAL A 476 4.63 46.21 -48.48
CA VAL A 476 3.56 46.57 -49.42
C VAL A 476 2.66 47.70 -48.88
N ARG A 477 2.51 47.83 -47.55
CA ARG A 477 1.76 48.93 -46.93
C ARG A 477 2.67 50.11 -46.63
N ARG A 478 2.64 51.15 -47.47
CA ARG A 478 3.31 52.44 -47.23
C ARG A 478 2.81 53.06 -45.91
N PRO A 479 3.66 53.25 -44.88
CA PRO A 479 3.29 54.00 -43.69
C PRO A 479 3.27 55.51 -43.98
N PRO A 480 2.39 56.29 -43.34
CA PRO A 480 2.36 57.74 -43.46
C PRO A 480 3.66 58.36 -42.95
N GLN A 481 4.03 59.51 -43.54
CA GLN A 481 5.32 60.16 -43.37
C GLN A 481 5.57 60.56 -41.90
N GLY A 482 6.61 59.99 -41.28
CA GLY A 482 7.08 60.45 -39.97
C GLY A 482 8.05 59.53 -39.22
N GLY A 483 8.04 58.21 -39.48
CA GLY A 483 8.77 57.22 -38.65
C GLY A 483 9.93 56.45 -39.32
N ARG A 484 10.44 56.90 -40.47
CA ARG A 484 11.31 56.07 -41.34
C ARG A 484 12.69 55.72 -40.79
N ARG A 485 13.22 56.46 -39.80
CA ARG A 485 14.58 56.22 -39.29
C ARG A 485 14.63 55.32 -38.06
N MET A 486 13.57 55.28 -37.25
CA MET A 486 13.54 54.55 -35.98
C MET A 486 13.12 53.08 -36.17
N LEU A 487 12.26 52.80 -37.16
CA LEU A 487 11.80 51.44 -37.45
C LEU A 487 12.88 50.56 -38.11
N GLY A 488 13.74 51.15 -38.95
CA GLY A 488 14.86 50.45 -39.58
C GLY A 488 15.97 50.03 -38.60
N LEU A 489 16.17 50.82 -37.53
CA LEU A 489 17.12 50.50 -36.45
C LEU A 489 16.61 49.37 -35.54
N LEU A 490 15.30 49.33 -35.26
CA LEU A 490 14.69 48.26 -34.46
C LEU A 490 14.68 46.91 -35.19
N LEU A 491 14.42 46.91 -36.51
CA LEU A 491 14.44 45.69 -37.34
C LEU A 491 15.85 45.14 -37.55
N SER A 492 16.87 46.00 -37.65
CA SER A 492 18.27 45.56 -37.72
C SER A 492 18.78 45.03 -36.38
N ALA A 493 18.37 45.61 -35.26
CA ALA A 493 18.68 45.08 -33.93
C ALA A 493 18.05 43.70 -33.67
N LEU A 494 16.82 43.46 -34.12
CA LEU A 494 16.12 42.18 -33.96
C LEU A 494 16.72 41.04 -34.80
N VAL A 495 17.20 41.35 -36.02
CA VAL A 495 17.90 40.37 -36.87
C VAL A 495 19.29 40.03 -36.32
N ILE A 496 19.99 41.00 -35.73
CA ILE A 496 21.30 40.76 -35.09
C ILE A 496 21.14 39.95 -33.80
N LEU A 497 20.07 40.18 -33.02
CA LEU A 497 19.80 39.40 -31.80
C LEU A 497 19.38 37.95 -32.09
N ALA A 498 18.74 37.71 -33.24
CA ALA A 498 18.30 36.37 -33.67
C ALA A 498 19.40 35.54 -34.34
N LEU A 499 20.52 36.15 -34.75
CA LEU A 499 21.67 35.49 -35.38
C LEU A 499 22.84 35.28 -34.40
N LEU A 500 22.73 35.73 -33.16
CA LEU A 500 23.71 35.43 -32.12
C LEU A 500 23.48 33.99 -31.62
N PRO A 501 24.45 33.07 -31.74
CA PRO A 501 24.37 31.81 -31.02
C PRO A 501 24.35 32.10 -29.52
N PRO A 502 23.61 31.32 -28.71
CA PRO A 502 23.62 31.51 -27.26
C PRO A 502 25.05 31.43 -26.74
N PRO A 503 25.40 32.21 -25.71
CA PRO A 503 26.74 32.17 -25.14
C PRO A 503 27.04 30.74 -24.68
N LEU A 504 28.03 30.11 -25.30
CA LEU A 504 28.69 28.92 -24.77
C LEU A 504 29.22 29.28 -23.39
N ALA A 505 28.48 28.90 -22.35
CA ALA A 505 28.98 28.94 -20.98
C ALA A 505 30.14 27.95 -20.89
N LEU A 506 31.37 28.47 -20.92
CA LEU A 506 32.56 27.73 -20.54
C LEU A 506 32.48 27.47 -19.04
N VAL A 507 31.87 26.34 -18.67
CA VAL A 507 31.99 25.77 -17.32
C VAL A 507 33.40 25.14 -17.24
N PRO A 508 34.26 25.53 -16.27
CA PRO A 508 35.53 24.84 -16.08
C PRO A 508 35.26 23.39 -15.64
N PRO A 509 36.12 22.42 -15.99
CA PRO A 509 35.96 21.06 -15.47
C PRO A 509 36.22 21.09 -13.96
N VAL A 510 35.16 20.93 -13.16
CA VAL A 510 35.31 20.58 -11.75
C VAL A 510 35.67 19.11 -11.72
N ALA A 511 36.95 18.84 -11.50
CA ALA A 511 37.43 17.51 -11.19
C ALA A 511 37.07 17.18 -9.73
N GLY A 512 36.29 16.10 -9.55
CA GLY A 512 36.22 15.29 -8.34
C GLY A 512 35.31 15.79 -7.21
N GLN A 513 34.09 15.23 -7.14
CA GLN A 513 33.43 14.80 -5.90
C GLN A 513 32.15 14.03 -6.25
N ASP A 514 31.96 12.85 -5.66
CA ASP A 514 30.78 11.99 -5.81
C ASP A 514 29.54 12.72 -5.31
N THR A 515 28.83 13.37 -6.22
CA THR A 515 27.50 13.91 -5.98
C THR A 515 26.49 13.02 -6.70
N SER A 516 25.65 12.32 -5.96
CA SER A 516 24.47 11.63 -6.51
C SER A 516 23.61 12.63 -7.30
N ALA A 517 23.11 12.24 -8.47
CA ALA A 517 22.22 13.03 -9.30
C ALA A 517 20.94 12.24 -9.62
N LEU A 518 19.82 12.95 -9.75
CA LEU A 518 18.55 12.34 -10.16
C LEU A 518 18.52 12.11 -11.68
N PHE A 519 18.38 10.85 -12.06
CA PHE A 519 18.11 10.38 -13.41
C PHE A 519 16.73 9.75 -13.47
N LEU A 520 16.10 9.79 -14.64
CA LEU A 520 14.86 9.08 -14.91
C LEU A 520 15.20 7.88 -15.80
N LEU A 521 14.99 6.68 -15.29
CA LEU A 521 15.13 5.44 -16.04
C LEU A 521 13.77 5.10 -16.68
N PRO A 522 13.65 5.13 -18.01
CA PRO A 522 12.42 4.65 -18.64
C PRO A 522 12.42 3.12 -18.67
N VAL A 523 11.43 2.55 -17.97
CA VAL A 523 11.17 1.11 -17.91
C VAL A 523 9.84 0.83 -18.59
N THR A 524 9.84 -0.11 -19.53
CA THR A 524 8.63 -0.53 -20.24
C THR A 524 8.29 -1.97 -19.85
N VAL A 525 7.11 -2.16 -19.27
CA VAL A 525 6.54 -3.46 -18.90
C VAL A 525 5.39 -3.75 -19.87
N SER A 526 5.31 -4.96 -20.42
CA SER A 526 4.25 -5.36 -21.36
C SER A 526 3.72 -6.74 -21.03
N ASN A 527 2.43 -6.97 -21.29
CA ASN A 527 1.85 -8.31 -21.36
C ASN A 527 1.65 -8.67 -22.83
N LEU A 528 2.53 -9.50 -23.38
CA LEU A 528 2.50 -9.97 -24.76
C LEU A 528 1.61 -11.21 -24.95
N GLY A 529 1.05 -11.72 -23.85
CA GLY A 529 0.33 -12.98 -23.78
C GLY A 529 -1.14 -12.85 -24.17
N GLY A 530 -1.85 -13.98 -24.06
CA GLY A 530 -3.25 -14.07 -24.49
C GLY A 530 -4.28 -13.73 -23.42
N SER A 531 -3.90 -13.75 -22.14
CA SER A 531 -4.78 -13.46 -21.00
C SER A 531 -4.27 -12.27 -20.20
N ASP A 532 -5.18 -11.62 -19.47
CA ASP A 532 -4.81 -10.63 -18.46
C ASP A 532 -3.91 -11.29 -17.39
N ALA A 533 -2.84 -10.59 -16.98
CA ALA A 533 -1.98 -11.02 -15.88
C ALA A 533 -2.58 -10.54 -14.55
N PRO A 534 -2.57 -11.37 -13.49
CA PRO A 534 -2.96 -10.96 -12.14
C PRO A 534 -1.95 -9.97 -11.55
N ALA A 535 -2.12 -9.56 -10.29
CA ALA A 535 -1.18 -8.67 -9.61
C ALA A 535 0.25 -9.24 -9.59
N PHE A 536 1.26 -8.37 -9.77
CA PHE A 536 2.67 -8.72 -9.72
C PHE A 536 3.54 -7.53 -9.32
N ALA A 537 4.78 -7.81 -8.88
CA ALA A 537 5.78 -6.80 -8.56
C ALA A 537 6.86 -6.72 -9.64
N VAL A 538 7.46 -5.54 -9.80
CA VAL A 538 8.66 -5.30 -10.61
C VAL A 538 9.77 -4.81 -9.71
N SER A 539 10.82 -5.60 -9.58
CA SER A 539 12.02 -5.29 -8.78
C SER A 539 13.13 -4.76 -9.65
N MET A 540 13.79 -3.68 -9.20
CA MET A 540 14.82 -2.98 -9.95
C MET A 540 16.10 -2.93 -9.13
N TYR A 541 17.19 -3.18 -9.81
CA TYR A 541 18.52 -3.31 -9.24
C TYR A 541 19.49 -2.36 -9.94
N LEU A 542 20.30 -1.64 -9.17
CA LEU A 542 21.41 -0.79 -9.60
C LEU A 542 22.70 -1.34 -9.00
N ASP A 543 23.68 -1.67 -9.84
CA ASP A 543 24.96 -2.28 -9.46
C ASP A 543 24.86 -3.55 -8.60
N GLY A 544 23.74 -4.25 -8.70
CA GLY A 544 23.45 -5.47 -7.93
C GLY A 544 22.54 -5.25 -6.72
N GLU A 545 22.33 -4.00 -6.31
CA GLU A 545 21.50 -3.64 -5.15
C GLU A 545 20.06 -3.34 -5.59
N ARG A 546 19.06 -3.90 -4.89
CA ARG A 546 17.64 -3.63 -5.21
C ARG A 546 17.27 -2.23 -4.70
N VAL A 547 17.04 -1.31 -5.63
CA VAL A 547 16.76 0.10 -5.34
C VAL A 547 15.27 0.42 -5.28
N ILE A 548 14.44 -0.29 -6.05
CA ILE A 548 13.00 0.00 -6.17
C ILE A 548 12.22 -1.30 -6.36
N THR A 549 11.05 -1.39 -5.72
CA THR A 549 10.00 -2.34 -6.09
C THR A 549 8.74 -1.57 -6.44
N LYS A 550 8.16 -1.87 -7.61
CA LYS A 550 6.89 -1.27 -8.07
C LYS A 550 5.83 -2.35 -8.15
N GLU A 551 4.74 -2.16 -7.42
CA GLU A 551 3.59 -3.06 -7.45
C GLU A 551 2.63 -2.72 -8.59
N TYR A 552 2.15 -3.75 -9.29
CA TYR A 552 1.02 -3.70 -10.20
C TYR A 552 -0.17 -4.41 -9.55
N LEU A 553 -0.83 -3.74 -8.59
CA LEU A 553 -1.91 -4.31 -7.77
C LEU A 553 -3.13 -4.77 -8.59
N ASP A 554 -3.42 -4.09 -9.71
CA ASP A 554 -4.50 -4.46 -10.63
C ASP A 554 -4.04 -5.45 -11.73
N GLY A 555 -2.76 -5.86 -11.71
CA GLY A 555 -2.14 -6.66 -12.77
C GLY A 555 -1.95 -5.90 -14.08
N MET A 556 -1.97 -6.63 -15.20
CA MET A 556 -1.78 -6.04 -16.54
C MET A 556 -2.60 -6.76 -17.61
N GLN A 557 -3.49 -6.02 -18.27
CA GLN A 557 -4.36 -6.61 -19.31
C GLN A 557 -3.55 -7.12 -20.52
N ALA A 558 -4.09 -8.13 -21.21
CA ALA A 558 -3.49 -8.69 -22.41
C ALA A 558 -3.20 -7.62 -23.48
N GLY A 559 -1.98 -7.64 -24.03
CA GLY A 559 -1.52 -6.67 -25.03
C GLY A 559 -1.25 -5.26 -24.51
N ARG A 560 -1.36 -5.00 -23.20
CA ARG A 560 -1.02 -3.69 -22.63
C ARG A 560 0.47 -3.54 -22.45
N THR A 561 0.90 -2.29 -22.57
CA THR A 561 2.25 -1.82 -22.30
C THR A 561 2.16 -0.61 -21.39
N ASP A 562 2.91 -0.62 -20.30
CA ASP A 562 3.10 0.51 -19.40
C ASP A 562 4.57 0.97 -19.48
N ARG A 563 4.78 2.25 -19.78
CA ARG A 563 6.11 2.88 -19.77
C ARG A 563 6.16 3.87 -18.63
N SER A 564 7.01 3.59 -17.65
CA SER A 564 7.22 4.41 -16.47
C SER A 564 8.61 5.05 -16.48
N GLU A 565 8.69 6.30 -16.05
CA GLU A 565 9.96 6.99 -15.83
C GLU A 565 10.29 6.98 -14.35
N ILE A 566 11.32 6.21 -14.00
CA ILE A 566 11.58 5.83 -12.62
C ILE A 566 12.75 6.67 -12.10
N PRO A 567 12.56 7.44 -11.02
CA PRO A 567 13.62 8.25 -10.46
C PRO A 567 14.70 7.36 -9.84
N LEU A 568 15.93 7.50 -10.32
CA LEU A 568 17.14 6.88 -9.77
C LEU A 568 18.11 7.95 -9.32
N TYR A 569 18.59 7.84 -8.09
CA TYR A 569 19.62 8.70 -7.54
C TYR A 569 20.95 7.93 -7.61
N THR A 570 21.86 8.37 -8.49
CA THR A 570 23.17 7.73 -8.61
C THR A 570 24.25 8.74 -8.99
N SER A 571 25.50 8.43 -8.65
CA SER A 571 26.66 9.18 -9.12
C SER A 571 26.72 9.17 -10.66
N PRO A 572 27.24 10.23 -11.31
CA PRO A 572 27.58 10.15 -12.72
C PRO A 572 28.65 9.07 -12.95
N GLY A 573 28.41 8.12 -13.85
CA GLY A 573 29.26 6.95 -13.99
C GLY A 573 28.62 5.81 -14.77
N SER A 574 29.40 4.75 -15.01
CA SER A 574 28.89 3.52 -15.60
C SER A 574 28.23 2.69 -14.52
N HIS A 575 26.94 2.41 -14.65
CA HIS A 575 26.19 1.58 -13.70
C HIS A 575 25.49 0.42 -14.43
N HIS A 576 25.39 -0.72 -13.76
CA HIS A 576 24.70 -1.91 -14.20
C HIS A 576 23.27 -1.94 -13.66
N LEU A 577 22.29 -1.93 -14.55
CA LEU A 577 20.87 -2.07 -14.20
C LEU A 577 20.39 -3.48 -14.47
N ARG A 578 19.56 -4.01 -13.56
CA ARG A 578 18.77 -5.23 -13.75
C ARG A 578 17.34 -4.97 -13.30
N VAL A 579 16.36 -5.30 -14.12
CA VAL A 579 14.93 -5.22 -13.77
C VAL A 579 14.30 -6.58 -13.97
N VAL A 580 13.50 -7.02 -12.99
CA VAL A 580 12.86 -8.33 -12.96
C VAL A 580 11.39 -8.17 -12.64
N ILE A 581 10.52 -8.74 -13.47
CA ILE A 581 9.09 -8.88 -13.21
C ILE A 581 8.85 -10.21 -12.50
N ASP A 582 7.99 -10.20 -11.46
CA ASP A 582 7.54 -11.40 -10.75
C ASP A 582 8.72 -12.29 -10.31
N GLU A 583 9.70 -11.71 -9.60
CA GLU A 583 10.92 -12.41 -9.18
C GLU A 583 10.60 -13.66 -8.33
N ASN A 584 9.47 -13.65 -7.62
CA ASN A 584 8.99 -14.76 -6.79
C ASN A 584 8.30 -15.90 -7.56
N GLY A 585 8.00 -15.70 -8.85
CA GLY A 585 7.42 -16.73 -9.69
C GLY A 585 5.95 -17.06 -9.41
N LEU A 586 5.17 -16.06 -8.97
CA LEU A 586 3.77 -16.23 -8.64
C LEU A 586 2.87 -16.24 -9.87
N VAL A 587 3.27 -15.58 -10.96
CA VAL A 587 2.51 -15.52 -12.21
C VAL A 587 2.86 -16.72 -13.10
N ARG A 588 1.83 -17.44 -13.57
CA ARG A 588 1.96 -18.45 -14.62
C ARG A 588 2.21 -17.78 -15.97
N ASP A 589 3.48 -17.55 -16.25
CA ASP A 589 3.95 -16.84 -17.44
C ASP A 589 4.31 -17.79 -18.59
N ALA A 590 3.99 -17.41 -19.82
CA ALA A 590 4.25 -18.15 -21.04
C ALA A 590 5.76 -18.21 -21.40
N ASP A 591 6.51 -17.13 -21.15
CA ASP A 591 7.93 -17.02 -21.46
C ASP A 591 8.69 -16.19 -20.40
N ARG A 592 9.02 -16.85 -19.30
CA ARG A 592 9.82 -16.26 -18.21
C ARG A 592 11.19 -15.71 -18.62
N SER A 593 11.68 -15.98 -19.84
CA SER A 593 12.99 -15.49 -20.28
C SER A 593 13.00 -14.00 -20.60
N ASN A 594 11.83 -13.40 -20.84
CA ASN A 594 11.69 -11.97 -21.15
C ASN A 594 11.24 -11.12 -19.92
N ASN A 595 11.00 -11.76 -18.78
CA ASN A 595 10.64 -11.11 -17.51
C ASN A 595 11.83 -10.38 -16.86
N SER A 596 13.04 -10.49 -17.43
CA SER A 596 14.23 -9.77 -16.95
C SER A 596 14.94 -9.00 -18.04
N ALA A 597 15.34 -7.77 -17.75
CA ALA A 597 16.19 -6.95 -18.62
C ALA A 597 17.40 -6.44 -17.85
N GLU A 598 18.58 -6.52 -18.47
CA GLU A 598 19.84 -6.04 -17.89
C GLU A 598 20.56 -5.14 -18.89
N ALA A 599 21.13 -4.04 -18.41
CA ALA A 599 21.88 -3.11 -19.25
C ALA A 599 22.89 -2.31 -18.43
N THR A 600 24.05 -2.01 -19.02
CA THR A 600 25.00 -1.05 -18.46
C THR A 600 24.83 0.29 -19.16
N TYR A 601 24.52 1.34 -18.40
CA TYR A 601 24.43 2.71 -18.93
C TYR A 601 25.46 3.61 -18.26
N VAL A 602 25.87 4.64 -19.00
CA VAL A 602 26.67 5.73 -18.46
C VAL A 602 25.72 6.87 -18.11
N PHE A 603 25.63 7.18 -16.83
CA PHE A 603 24.84 8.25 -16.26
C PHE A 603 25.69 9.54 -16.34
N THR A 604 25.31 10.49 -17.21
CA THR A 604 26.08 11.73 -17.47
C THR A 604 25.32 12.99 -17.12
#